data_AF-A0A920M9R6-F1
#
_entry.id   AF-A0A920M9R6-F1
#
_cell.length_a   1.000
_cell.length_b   1.000
_cell.length_c   1.000
_cell.angle_alpha   90.00
_cell.angle_beta   90.00
_cell.angle_gamma   90.00
#
_symmetry.space_group_name_H-M   'P 1'
#
loop_
_entity.id
_entity.type
_entity.pdbx_description
1 polymer ?
#
loop_
_entity_poly.entity_id
_entity_poly.type
_entity_poly.pdbx_seq_one_letter_code
_entity_poly.pdbx_strand_id
1 'polypeptide(L)'
;MKVFNKLSPNDEQLNGFVEGDVETPIAMVNLLKFKEKAEYEDGRDTNLSGAEAYAIYGEKVQECLKKVGAEIVFSGVVSRLMLGEVEDLWDSVAIARYPVEKQCSK
;
A
#
# COMPACT_ATOMS: atom_id res chain seq x y z
N MET A 1 -7.21 18.91 6.14
CA MET A 1 -6.35 17.81 6.61
C MET A 1 -4.99 17.95 5.92
N LYS A 2 -3.86 17.85 6.64
CA LYS A 2 -2.53 17.84 6.01
C LYS A 2 -2.13 16.39 5.75
N VAL A 3 -1.83 16.05 4.50
CA VAL A 3 -1.35 14.72 4.10
C VAL A 3 0.15 14.83 3.81
N PHE A 4 0.95 13.93 4.37
CA PHE A 4 2.38 13.85 4.10
C PHE A 4 2.70 12.48 3.52
N ASN A 5 3.27 12.45 2.32
CA ASN A 5 3.73 11.21 1.71
C ASN A 5 4.93 10.65 2.49
N LYS A 6 4.85 9.37 2.85
CA LYS A 6 5.90 8.61 3.54
C LYS A 6 6.08 7.27 2.85
N LEU A 7 7.33 6.83 2.73
CA LEU A 7 7.67 5.53 2.15
C LEU A 7 7.72 4.41 3.20
N SER A 8 7.81 4.76 4.48
CA SER A 8 7.87 3.82 5.59
C SER A 8 6.96 4.28 6.73
N PRO A 9 6.31 3.35 7.44
CA PRO A 9 5.57 3.66 8.65
C PRO A 9 6.53 4.10 9.77
N ASN A 10 5.99 4.80 10.78
CA ASN A 10 6.66 5.05 12.05
C ASN A 10 6.37 3.94 13.08
N ASP A 11 7.03 4.01 14.23
CA ASP A 11 6.90 2.99 15.29
C ASP A 11 5.46 2.85 15.79
N GLU A 12 4.72 3.95 15.92
CA GLU A 12 3.32 3.94 16.37
C GLU A 12 2.41 3.21 15.36
N GLN A 13 2.62 3.44 14.06
CA GLN A 13 1.88 2.77 12.98
C GLN A 13 2.21 1.28 12.90
N LEU A 14 3.48 0.91 13.11
CA LEU A 14 3.90 -0.49 13.18
C LEU A 14 3.30 -1.19 14.40
N ASN A 15 3.40 -0.58 15.57
CA ASN A 15 2.84 -1.12 16.80
C ASN A 15 1.32 -1.26 16.68
N GLY A 16 0.61 -0.27 16.15
CA GLY A 16 -0.84 -0.36 15.93
C GLY A 16 -1.24 -1.46 14.93
N PHE A 17 -0.37 -1.81 13.98
CA PHE A 17 -0.61 -2.94 13.08
C PHE A 17 -0.40 -4.30 13.77
N VAL A 18 0.51 -4.38 14.75
CA VAL A 18 0.81 -5.59 15.52
C VAL A 18 -0.12 -5.78 16.73
N GLU A 19 -0.50 -4.70 17.40
CA GLU A 19 -1.32 -4.67 18.62
C GLU A 19 -2.83 -4.50 18.32
N GLY A 20 -3.18 -4.09 17.10
CA GLY A 20 -4.57 -3.94 16.67
C GLY A 20 -5.35 -5.24 16.78
N ASP A 21 -6.67 -5.13 16.96
CA ASP A 21 -7.61 -6.21 17.25
C ASP A 21 -7.42 -7.44 16.34
N VAL A 22 -6.57 -8.37 16.78
CA VAL A 22 -6.19 -9.62 16.10
C VAL A 22 -7.35 -10.62 16.06
N GLU A 23 -8.58 -10.17 16.30
CA GLU A 23 -9.80 -10.95 16.15
C GLU A 23 -10.53 -10.66 14.83
N THR A 24 -10.17 -9.59 14.10
CA THR A 24 -10.83 -9.20 12.84
C THR A 24 -9.87 -8.96 11.68
N PRO A 25 -10.29 -9.25 10.43
CA PRO A 25 -9.44 -9.00 9.26
C PRO A 25 -9.10 -7.51 9.10
N ILE A 26 -7.83 -7.22 8.78
CA ILE A 26 -7.36 -5.85 8.55
C ILE A 26 -7.48 -5.49 7.07
N ALA A 27 -8.17 -4.40 6.76
CA ALA A 27 -8.19 -3.81 5.43
C ALA A 27 -7.18 -2.66 5.34
N MET A 28 -6.01 -2.93 4.74
CA MET A 28 -4.95 -1.96 4.54
C MET A 28 -5.22 -1.12 3.29
N VAL A 29 -5.56 0.15 3.49
CA VAL A 29 -5.78 1.13 2.43
C VAL A 29 -4.46 1.72 1.98
N ASN A 30 -4.14 1.58 0.70
CA ASN A 30 -2.98 2.15 0.04
C ASN A 30 -3.42 3.27 -0.90
N LEU A 31 -2.94 4.49 -0.66
CA LEU A 31 -3.16 5.65 -1.52
C LEU A 31 -1.82 6.01 -2.17
N LEU A 32 -1.73 5.87 -3.48
CA LEU A 32 -0.46 5.82 -4.19
C LEU A 32 -0.29 7.05 -5.07
N LYS A 33 0.87 7.70 -4.91
CA LYS A 33 1.34 8.78 -5.79
C LYS A 33 2.67 8.38 -6.39
N PHE A 34 2.79 8.42 -7.70
CA PHE A 34 3.99 7.96 -8.41
C PHE A 34 4.85 9.15 -8.84
N LYS A 35 6.17 8.92 -8.83
CA LYS A 35 7.11 9.82 -9.50
C LYS A 35 6.98 9.66 -11.02
N GLU A 36 7.26 10.74 -11.75
CA GLU A 36 7.31 10.71 -13.22
C GLU A 36 8.36 9.69 -13.71
N LYS A 37 9.53 9.66 -13.07
CA LYS A 37 10.60 8.69 -13.31
C LYS A 37 10.88 7.89 -12.04
N ALA A 38 11.09 6.59 -12.17
CA ALA A 38 11.49 5.74 -11.07
C ALA A 38 12.90 6.11 -10.59
N GLU A 39 13.09 6.08 -9.27
CA GLU A 39 14.38 6.25 -8.62
C GLU A 39 14.65 5.03 -7.74
N TYR A 40 15.87 4.54 -7.79
CA TYR A 40 16.31 3.39 -6.99
C TYR A 40 17.44 3.83 -6.06
N GLU A 41 17.44 3.31 -4.84
CA GLU A 41 18.46 3.65 -3.83
C GLU A 41 19.88 3.23 -4.24
N ASP A 42 20.01 2.18 -5.06
CA ASP A 42 21.28 1.72 -5.63
C ASP A 42 21.82 2.64 -6.75
N GLY A 43 21.06 3.68 -7.12
CA GLY A 43 21.45 4.66 -8.13
C GLY A 43 21.45 4.12 -9.55
N ARG A 44 20.89 2.93 -9.81
CA ARG A 44 20.85 2.38 -11.17
C ARG A 44 20.01 3.26 -12.09
N ASP A 45 20.51 3.44 -13.31
CA ASP A 45 19.73 4.09 -14.36
C ASP A 45 18.53 3.24 -14.77
N THR A 46 17.43 3.93 -15.08
CA THR A 46 16.18 3.32 -15.51
C THR A 46 15.44 4.25 -16.47
N ASN A 47 14.69 3.66 -17.38
CA ASN A 47 13.74 4.37 -18.24
C ASN A 47 12.29 4.19 -17.78
N LEU A 48 12.08 3.49 -16.67
CA LEU A 48 10.75 3.25 -16.11
C LEU A 48 10.21 4.51 -15.42
N SER A 49 8.93 4.76 -15.61
CA SER A 49 8.14 5.64 -14.76
C SER A 49 7.96 5.02 -13.36
N GLY A 50 7.57 5.85 -12.38
CA GLY A 50 7.25 5.36 -11.04
C GLY A 50 6.09 4.36 -11.04
N ALA A 51 5.11 4.54 -11.92
CA ALA A 51 3.97 3.63 -12.06
C ALA A 51 4.40 2.25 -12.62
N GLU A 52 5.28 2.22 -13.63
CA GLU A 52 5.79 0.96 -14.19
C GLU A 52 6.68 0.22 -13.18
N ALA A 53 7.54 0.93 -12.46
CA ALA A 53 8.34 0.34 -11.39
C ALA A 53 7.44 -0.23 -10.27
N TYR A 54 6.36 0.47 -9.91
CA TYR A 54 5.40 -0.02 -8.93
C TYR A 54 4.62 -1.24 -9.43
N ALA A 55 4.28 -1.31 -10.72
CA ALA A 55 3.60 -2.47 -11.29
C ALA A 55 4.44 -3.75 -11.13
N ILE A 56 5.75 -3.68 -11.43
CA ILE A 56 6.70 -4.79 -11.24
C ILE A 56 6.77 -5.22 -9.76
N TYR A 57 6.77 -4.24 -8.84
CA TYR A 57 6.70 -4.52 -7.40
C TYR A 57 5.38 -5.20 -7.02
N GLY A 58 4.25 -4.70 -7.53
CA GLY A 58 2.91 -5.20 -7.26
C GLY A 58 2.71 -6.66 -7.64
N GLU A 59 3.27 -7.10 -8.77
CA GLU A 59 3.25 -8.51 -9.19
C GLU A 59 3.87 -9.43 -8.12
N LYS A 60 5.03 -9.05 -7.57
CA LYS A 60 5.71 -9.82 -6.52
C LYS A 60 4.94 -9.77 -5.19
N VAL A 61 4.37 -8.61 -4.86
CA VAL A 61 3.57 -8.47 -3.63
C VAL A 61 2.35 -9.38 -3.65
N GLN A 62 1.68 -9.52 -4.79
CA GLN A 62 0.52 -10.42 -4.89
C GLN A 62 0.87 -11.88 -4.53
N GLU A 63 2.06 -12.36 -4.91
CA GLU A 63 2.53 -13.69 -4.50
C GLU A 63 2.79 -13.78 -2.99
N CYS A 64 3.39 -12.73 -2.40
CA CYS A 64 3.63 -12.66 -0.96
C CYS A 64 2.32 -12.62 -0.15
N LEU A 65 1.33 -11.84 -0.60
CA LEU A 65 0.02 -11.74 0.05
C LEU A 65 -0.67 -13.12 0.11
N LYS A 66 -0.67 -13.86 -1.00
CA LYS A 66 -1.25 -15.21 -1.05
C LYS A 66 -0.65 -16.16 -0.02
N LYS A 67 0.67 -16.07 0.24
CA LYS A 67 1.35 -16.94 1.22
C LYS A 67 0.89 -16.71 2.66
N VAL A 68 0.46 -15.50 2.98
CA VAL A 68 -0.05 -15.12 4.32
C VAL A 68 -1.57 -15.11 4.36
N GLY A 69 -2.24 -15.63 3.32
CA GLY A 69 -3.71 -15.66 3.23
C GLY A 69 -4.34 -14.28 2.99
N ALA A 70 -3.54 -13.27 2.65
CA ALA A 70 -4.01 -11.94 2.31
C ALA A 70 -4.35 -11.84 0.81
N GLU A 71 -5.17 -10.87 0.46
CA GLU A 71 -5.62 -10.64 -0.92
C GLU A 71 -5.82 -9.16 -1.23
N ILE A 72 -5.76 -8.78 -2.50
CA ILE A 72 -6.19 -7.46 -2.95
C ILE A 72 -7.69 -7.52 -3.21
N VAL A 73 -8.50 -6.81 -2.41
CA VAL A 73 -9.97 -6.80 -2.54
C VAL A 73 -10.47 -5.66 -3.43
N PHE A 74 -9.64 -4.63 -3.65
CA PHE A 74 -9.95 -3.51 -4.52
C PHE A 74 -8.66 -2.88 -5.04
N SER A 75 -8.66 -2.46 -6.30
CA SER A 75 -7.61 -1.63 -6.88
C SER A 75 -8.15 -0.81 -8.04
N GLY A 76 -7.66 0.41 -8.23
CA GLY A 76 -8.06 1.23 -9.38
C GLY A 76 -7.34 2.55 -9.48
N VAL A 77 -7.40 3.14 -10.69
CA VAL A 77 -6.90 4.49 -10.97
C VAL A 77 -7.88 5.51 -10.38
N VAL A 78 -7.34 6.52 -9.69
CA VAL A 78 -8.14 7.60 -9.12
C VAL A 78 -8.30 8.70 -10.18
N SER A 79 -9.53 8.99 -10.58
CA SER A 79 -9.81 9.97 -11.65
C SER A 79 -10.34 11.31 -11.15
N ARG A 80 -11.01 11.34 -9.99
CA ARG A 80 -11.55 12.56 -9.35
C ARG A 80 -11.98 12.29 -7.91
N LEU A 81 -12.19 13.36 -7.15
CA LEU A 81 -12.98 13.35 -5.92
C LEU A 81 -14.40 13.83 -6.21
N MET A 82 -15.38 13.14 -5.64
CA MET A 82 -16.77 13.62 -5.63
C MET A 82 -17.00 14.65 -4.51
N LEU A 83 -16.33 14.46 -3.37
CA LEU A 83 -16.46 15.28 -2.16
C LEU A 83 -15.08 15.42 -1.50
N GLY A 84 -14.86 16.56 -0.84
CA GLY A 84 -13.61 16.88 -0.15
C GLY A 84 -12.59 17.59 -1.03
N GLU A 85 -11.53 18.06 -0.39
CA GLU A 85 -10.44 18.81 -1.03
C GLU A 85 -9.10 18.24 -0.58
N VAL A 86 -8.19 18.10 -1.53
CA VAL A 86 -6.79 17.68 -1.32
C VAL A 86 -5.91 18.61 -2.13
N GLU A 87 -4.66 18.80 -1.68
CA GLU A 87 -3.66 19.55 -2.44
C GLU A 87 -3.32 18.84 -3.76
N ASP A 88 -3.07 17.53 -3.66
CA ASP A 88 -2.82 16.65 -4.80
C ASP A 88 -3.65 15.38 -4.72
N LEU A 89 -4.17 14.96 -5.87
CA LEU A 89 -4.87 13.69 -6.01
C LEU A 89 -3.87 12.54 -6.10
N TRP A 90 -4.16 11.41 -5.44
CA TRP A 90 -3.46 10.15 -5.68
C TRP A 90 -3.68 9.68 -7.12
N ASP A 91 -2.74 8.89 -7.64
CA ASP A 91 -2.85 8.32 -8.99
C ASP A 91 -3.60 6.99 -8.96
N SER A 92 -3.44 6.23 -7.87
CA SER A 92 -4.05 4.90 -7.70
C SER A 92 -4.40 4.62 -6.24
N VAL A 93 -5.34 3.70 -6.06
CA VAL A 93 -5.74 3.17 -4.76
C VAL A 93 -5.75 1.65 -4.80
N ALA A 94 -5.35 1.02 -3.70
CA ALA A 94 -5.49 -0.42 -3.50
C ALA A 94 -5.91 -0.73 -2.05
N ILE A 95 -6.66 -1.80 -1.87
CA ILE A 95 -7.04 -2.31 -0.54
C ILE A 95 -6.58 -3.75 -0.46
N ALA A 96 -5.63 -4.02 0.44
CA ALA A 96 -5.19 -5.37 0.77
C ALA A 96 -5.92 -5.81 2.05
N ARG A 97 -6.58 -6.96 2.00
CA ARG A 97 -7.22 -7.58 3.16
C ARG A 97 -6.30 -8.66 3.72
N TYR A 98 -5.89 -8.50 4.96
CA TYR A 98 -5.14 -9.49 5.71
C TYR A 98 -6.11 -10.29 6.59
N PRO A 99 -5.97 -11.62 6.66
CA PRO A 99 -6.79 -12.42 7.54
C PRO A 99 -6.42 -12.14 8.99
N VAL A 100 -7.30 -12.58 9.89
CA VAL A 100 -6.99 -12.67 11.31
C VAL A 100 -5.75 -13.56 11.49
N GLU A 101 -4.73 -13.09 12.22
CA GLU A 101 -3.68 -14.00 12.67
C GLU A 101 -4.36 -15.05 13.56
N LYS A 102 -4.44 -16.30 13.09
CA LYS A 102 -4.75 -17.39 14.00
C LYS A 102 -3.60 -17.42 15.00
N GLN A 103 -3.80 -16.88 16.19
CA GLN A 103 -3.07 -17.36 17.36
C GLN A 103 -3.23 -18.88 17.31
N CYS A 104 -2.15 -19.58 17.00
CA CYS A 104 -2.08 -21.01 17.29
C CYS A 104 -2.26 -21.09 18.80
N SER A 105 -3.47 -21.41 19.24
CA SER A 105 -3.72 -21.98 20.53
C SER A 105 -2.90 -23.26 20.61
N LYS A 106 -1.72 -23.14 21.22
CA LYS A 106 -0.97 -24.24 21.81
C LYS A 106 -0.95 -24.03 23.30
#